data_AF-X0ZBX2-F1
#
_entry.id   AF-X0ZBX2-F1
#
_cell.length_a   1.000
_cell.length_b   1.000
_cell.length_c   1.000
_cell.angle_alpha   90.00
_cell.angle_beta   90.00
_cell.angle_gamma   90.00
#
_symmetry.space_group_name_H-M   'P 1'
#
loop_
_entity.id
_entity.type
_entity.pdbx_description
1 polymer ?
#
loop_
_entity_poly.entity_id
_entity_poly.type
_entity_poly.pdbx_seq_one_letter_code
_entity_poly.pdbx_strand_id
1 'polypeptide(L)'
;ELADKQTNYIFVNFVGGPKFDVTTDRTAIELNRQFTLGRVYRDGNDTHIIQSGVKLPNFLRKDHERLLAVRNFERASGGVISESGNRYLDSTGGIFYLGTNKITTTEKDTNNGDTFTRHYHAAGPVWTSDIKSQIAEGGAGFYKYDDGTQLQNLSNNKYGVFWVFIDYDGHLHVVVGRGDYTLLGAQEALVPALPNIVNDFSKLAAKIILLEDGTNFIAVQGAYETLFPMNGGINHNDLGGIQGGAADDYYHLTSAEETAATRDATNAVKGLATAAQITKLEGIATGANVTGDNPPQAHKTSHESGGGDAIKLDDLAAPDDNVDLDFSITKHGLTPKGTNVGKFLKDDGSWGVPAGGDAVKKTIEGRIQA
;
A
#
# COMPACT_ATOMS: atom_id res chain seq x y z
N GLU A 1 22.54 -38.30 37.02
CA GLU A 1 22.89 -38.39 35.58
C GLU A 1 22.36 -37.16 34.87
N LEU A 2 22.99 -36.74 33.77
CA LEU A 2 22.54 -35.58 33.00
C LEU A 2 21.42 -35.98 32.03
N ALA A 3 20.28 -35.30 32.09
CA ALA A 3 19.21 -35.43 31.11
C ALA A 3 19.67 -34.94 29.72
N ASP A 4 19.34 -35.72 28.69
CA ASP A 4 19.67 -35.39 27.29
C ASP A 4 18.77 -34.27 26.78
N LYS A 5 19.31 -33.40 25.92
CA LYS A 5 18.61 -32.29 25.26
C LYS A 5 17.88 -31.36 26.23
N GLN A 6 18.34 -31.31 27.48
CA GLN A 6 17.78 -30.47 28.52
C GLN A 6 18.86 -29.70 29.27
N THR A 7 18.45 -28.59 29.88
CA THR A 7 19.31 -27.81 30.78
C THR A 7 19.37 -28.52 32.13
N ASN A 8 20.55 -28.96 32.52
CA ASN A 8 20.82 -29.58 33.81
C ASN A 8 21.47 -28.54 34.74
N TYR A 9 20.87 -28.31 35.90
CA TYR A 9 21.42 -27.47 36.96
C TYR A 9 22.26 -28.31 37.91
N ILE A 10 23.54 -27.99 38.05
CA ILE A 10 24.45 -28.67 38.97
C ILE A 10 24.54 -27.88 40.26
N PHE A 11 24.30 -28.54 41.40
CA PHE A 11 24.32 -27.92 42.71
C PHE A 11 24.91 -28.83 43.78
N VAL A 12 25.37 -28.24 44.87
CA VAL A 12 25.81 -28.96 46.07
C VAL A 12 24.62 -29.09 47.02
N ASN A 13 24.28 -30.33 47.35
CA ASN A 13 23.27 -30.71 48.33
C ASN A 13 23.96 -31.13 49.63
N PHE A 14 23.42 -30.71 50.78
CA PHE A 14 24.00 -30.99 52.10
C PHE A 14 23.18 -32.00 52.91
N VAL A 15 22.12 -32.56 52.34
CA VAL A 15 21.32 -33.61 53.00
C VAL A 15 22.15 -34.89 53.09
N GLY A 16 22.57 -35.24 54.31
CA GLY A 16 23.43 -36.41 54.58
C GLY A 16 24.92 -36.16 54.33
N GLY A 17 25.36 -34.90 54.20
CA GLY A 17 26.73 -34.51 53.85
C GLY A 17 26.81 -33.81 52.49
N PRO A 18 27.95 -33.18 52.15
CA PRO A 18 28.11 -32.46 50.90
C PRO A 18 28.21 -33.44 49.72
N LYS A 19 27.25 -33.39 48.80
CA LYS A 19 27.22 -34.17 47.56
C LYS A 19 26.84 -33.30 46.36
N PHE A 20 27.34 -33.66 45.18
CA PHE A 20 26.89 -33.06 43.93
C PHE A 20 25.58 -33.72 43.51
N ASP A 21 24.63 -32.89 43.09
CA ASP A 21 23.31 -33.32 42.67
C ASP A 21 22.89 -32.54 41.42
N VAL A 22 21.91 -33.07 40.68
CA VAL A 22 21.47 -32.52 39.41
C VAL A 22 19.96 -32.49 39.31
N THR A 23 19.42 -31.39 38.78
CA THR A 23 17.99 -31.23 38.49
C THR A 23 17.80 -30.50 37.17
N THR A 24 16.68 -30.74 36.49
CA THR A 24 16.27 -29.98 35.31
C THR A 24 15.35 -28.80 35.67
N ASP A 25 14.85 -28.76 36.91
CA ASP A 25 14.02 -27.69 37.44
C ASP A 25 14.82 -26.80 38.38
N ARG A 26 15.00 -25.53 38.00
CA ARG A 26 15.71 -24.54 38.80
C ARG A 26 15.00 -24.23 40.12
N THR A 27 13.68 -24.29 40.14
CA THR A 27 12.86 -23.89 41.29
C THR A 27 12.90 -24.93 42.41
N ALA A 28 13.23 -26.18 42.08
CA ALA A 28 13.46 -27.27 43.03
C ALA A 28 14.73 -27.08 43.89
N ILE A 29 15.63 -26.15 43.54
CA ILE A 29 16.86 -25.90 44.31
C ILE A 29 16.58 -24.91 45.44
N GLU A 30 16.70 -25.37 46.68
CA GLU A 30 16.52 -24.58 47.88
C GLU A 30 17.71 -23.65 48.14
N LEU A 31 17.53 -22.35 47.88
CA LEU A 31 18.61 -21.35 47.93
C LEU A 31 19.30 -21.18 49.30
N ASN A 32 18.63 -21.55 50.39
CA ASN A 32 19.16 -21.41 51.74
C ASN A 32 20.01 -22.61 52.19
N ARG A 33 19.90 -23.76 51.51
CA ARG A 33 20.53 -25.03 51.93
C ARG A 33 21.36 -25.67 50.83
N GLN A 34 21.26 -25.18 49.59
CA GLN A 34 21.90 -25.74 48.41
C GLN A 34 22.58 -24.63 47.62
N PHE A 35 23.75 -24.92 47.05
CA PHE A 35 24.52 -23.95 46.26
C PHE A 35 24.62 -24.39 44.81
N THR A 36 24.05 -23.60 43.89
CA THR A 36 24.19 -23.84 42.45
C THR A 36 25.60 -23.48 41.97
N LEU A 37 26.23 -24.36 41.20
CA LEU A 37 27.58 -24.19 40.66
C LEU A 37 27.57 -23.79 39.18
N GLY A 38 26.60 -24.28 38.42
CA GLY A 38 26.51 -24.01 36.99
C GLY A 38 25.39 -24.77 36.31
N ARG A 39 25.37 -24.67 34.99
CA ARG A 39 24.42 -25.33 34.10
C ARG A 39 25.18 -26.14 33.07
N VAL A 40 24.65 -27.31 32.74
CA VAL A 40 25.18 -28.18 31.69
C VAL A 40 24.06 -28.52 30.74
N TYR A 41 24.26 -28.25 29.46
CA TYR A 41 23.41 -28.77 28.40
C TYR A 41 24.11 -29.94 27.75
N ARG A 42 23.44 -31.10 27.69
CA ARG A 42 23.99 -32.31 27.06
C ARG A 42 23.21 -32.59 25.78
N ASP A 43 23.91 -32.81 24.68
CA ASP A 43 23.35 -33.28 23.42
C ASP A 43 24.13 -34.52 22.96
N GLY A 44 23.59 -35.70 23.26
CA GLY A 44 24.31 -36.95 23.04
C GLY A 44 25.62 -37.00 23.83
N ASN A 45 26.74 -36.98 23.09
CA ASN A 45 28.11 -36.99 23.64
C ASN A 45 28.67 -35.58 23.88
N ASP A 46 28.05 -34.54 23.33
CA ASP A 46 28.52 -33.16 23.47
C ASP A 46 27.94 -32.53 24.74
N THR A 47 28.78 -31.78 25.45
CA THR A 47 28.38 -31.08 26.68
C THR A 47 28.78 -29.61 26.62
N HIS A 48 27.80 -28.73 26.78
CA HIS A 48 28.00 -27.30 26.94
C HIS A 48 27.90 -26.93 28.42
N ILE A 49 28.98 -26.42 28.99
CA ILE A 49 29.08 -26.12 30.42
C ILE A 49 29.16 -24.61 30.60
N ILE A 50 28.27 -24.06 31.43
CA ILE A 50 28.30 -22.66 31.84
C ILE A 50 28.45 -22.61 33.36
N GLN A 51 29.52 -21.97 33.82
CA GLN A 51 29.75 -21.68 35.25
C GLN A 51 28.86 -20.52 35.71
N SER A 52 27.55 -20.78 35.85
CA SER A 52 26.55 -19.81 36.28
C SER A 52 26.21 -19.89 37.79
N GLY A 53 27.16 -20.34 38.60
CA GLY A 53 26.98 -20.53 40.04
C GLY A 53 27.03 -19.24 40.85
N VAL A 54 26.72 -19.34 42.14
CA VAL A 54 26.78 -18.19 43.06
C VAL A 54 28.24 -17.89 43.43
N LYS A 55 28.69 -16.66 43.15
CA LYS A 55 30.03 -16.19 43.53
C LYS A 55 29.95 -15.30 44.77
N LEU A 56 30.19 -15.89 45.94
CA LEU A 56 30.12 -15.20 47.24
C LEU A 56 31.26 -14.20 47.52
N PRO A 57 32.54 -14.47 47.15
CA PRO A 57 33.63 -13.57 47.54
C PRO A 57 33.48 -12.19 46.92
N ASN A 58 33.45 -11.15 47.76
CA ASN A 58 33.25 -9.75 47.37
C ASN A 58 32.01 -9.54 46.49
N PHE A 59 30.90 -10.22 46.78
CA PHE A 59 29.65 -10.11 46.03
C PHE A 59 29.21 -8.65 45.88
N LEU A 60 29.16 -7.88 46.98
CA LEU A 60 28.72 -6.47 46.95
C LEU A 60 29.50 -5.61 45.96
N ARG A 61 30.84 -5.71 45.95
CA ARG A 61 31.68 -4.97 45.00
C ARG A 61 31.42 -5.44 43.57
N LYS A 62 31.39 -6.76 43.34
CA LYS A 62 31.21 -7.32 41.99
C LYS A 62 29.83 -7.03 41.42
N ASP A 63 28.81 -7.02 42.28
CA ASP A 63 27.45 -6.67 41.90
C ASP A 63 27.35 -5.18 41.59
N HIS A 64 27.95 -4.31 42.43
CA HIS A 64 28.05 -2.88 42.14
C HIS A 64 28.73 -2.60 40.78
N GLU A 65 29.92 -3.19 40.54
CA GLU A 65 30.65 -3.06 39.27
C GLU A 65 29.85 -3.61 38.08
N ARG A 66 29.14 -4.73 38.27
CA ARG A 66 28.26 -5.30 37.24
C ARG A 66 27.11 -4.36 36.92
N LEU A 67 26.47 -3.76 37.93
CA LEU A 67 25.38 -2.82 37.74
C LEU A 67 25.86 -1.58 37.00
N LEU A 68 27.03 -1.03 37.36
CA LEU A 68 27.66 0.07 36.61
C LEU A 68 27.95 -0.32 35.15
N ALA A 69 28.58 -1.46 34.90
CA ALA A 69 28.99 -1.86 33.56
C ALA A 69 27.82 -2.25 32.63
N VAL A 70 26.76 -2.87 33.18
CA VAL A 70 25.65 -3.39 32.37
C VAL A 70 24.49 -2.41 32.26
N ARG A 71 24.18 -1.69 33.36
CA ARG A 71 22.99 -0.85 33.44
C ARG A 71 23.30 0.64 33.49
N ASN A 72 24.53 0.99 33.90
CA ASN A 72 25.00 2.35 34.08
C ASN A 72 23.99 3.17 34.90
N PHE A 73 23.73 4.43 34.51
CA PHE A 73 22.66 5.23 35.09
C PHE A 73 21.29 4.68 34.66
N GLU A 74 20.62 4.00 35.60
CA GLU A 74 19.35 3.31 35.40
C GLU A 74 18.22 4.02 36.15
N ARG A 75 17.07 4.18 35.52
CA ARG A 75 15.87 4.72 36.15
C ARG A 75 15.12 3.62 36.89
N ALA A 76 14.70 3.89 38.12
CA ALA A 76 13.73 3.07 38.83
C ALA A 76 12.29 3.61 38.70
N SER A 77 12.07 4.92 38.84
CA SER A 77 10.74 5.55 38.75
C SER A 77 10.80 7.06 38.52
N GLY A 78 9.69 7.72 38.17
CA GLY A 78 9.60 9.19 38.06
C GLY A 78 10.36 9.77 36.85
N GLY A 79 10.86 11.01 36.87
CA GLY A 79 11.66 11.55 35.75
C GLY A 79 10.95 11.53 34.38
N VAL A 80 9.61 11.57 34.40
CA VAL A 80 8.76 11.65 33.22
C VAL A 80 8.73 13.09 32.73
N ILE A 81 8.92 13.28 31.43
CA ILE A 81 8.86 14.59 30.77
C ILE A 81 7.46 14.84 30.22
N SER A 82 6.94 16.04 30.47
CA SER A 82 5.65 16.57 30.02
C SER A 82 5.82 18.01 29.50
N GLU A 83 4.76 18.53 28.89
CA GLU A 83 4.67 19.94 28.53
C GLU A 83 3.96 20.74 29.65
N SER A 84 4.58 21.81 30.15
CA SER A 84 3.96 22.74 31.11
C SER A 84 3.72 24.10 30.45
N GLY A 85 2.69 24.17 29.61
CA GLY A 85 2.42 25.36 28.79
C GLY A 85 3.28 25.39 27.52
N ASN A 86 3.15 26.47 26.73
CA ASN A 86 3.63 26.49 25.35
C ASN A 86 5.13 26.21 25.20
N ARG A 87 5.50 24.99 24.83
CA ARG A 87 6.88 24.53 24.57
C ARG A 87 7.83 24.54 25.78
N TYR A 88 7.27 24.59 26.98
CA TYR A 88 8.03 24.47 28.23
C TYR A 88 8.04 23.01 28.69
N LEU A 89 9.16 22.60 29.26
CA LEU A 89 9.35 21.29 29.84
C LEU A 89 8.91 21.27 31.30
N ASP A 90 8.18 20.22 31.65
CA ASP A 90 7.99 19.78 33.02
C ASP A 90 8.57 18.37 33.18
N SER A 91 9.26 18.13 34.28
CA SER A 91 9.86 16.84 34.62
C SER A 91 9.49 16.49 36.05
N THR A 92 8.78 15.39 36.23
CA THR A 92 8.49 14.84 37.56
C THR A 92 9.78 14.46 38.30
N GLY A 93 9.76 14.54 39.63
CA GLY A 93 10.86 14.01 40.45
C GLY A 93 11.09 12.52 40.20
N GLY A 94 12.36 12.10 40.16
CA GLY A 94 12.77 10.77 39.73
C GLY A 94 13.61 10.03 40.75
N ILE A 95 13.59 8.70 40.68
CA ILE A 95 14.53 7.82 41.39
C ILE A 95 15.36 7.09 40.34
N PHE A 96 16.66 7.25 40.44
CA PHE A 96 17.65 6.62 39.60
C PHE A 96 18.66 5.85 40.45
N TYR A 97 19.38 4.95 39.81
CA TYR A 97 20.44 4.15 40.42
C TYR A 97 21.68 4.23 39.56
N LEU A 98 22.81 4.46 40.21
CA LEU A 98 24.14 4.28 39.63
C LEU A 98 24.84 3.19 40.42
N GLY A 99 24.87 1.99 39.85
CA GLY A 99 25.25 0.80 40.60
C GLY A 99 24.24 0.54 41.73
N THR A 100 24.73 0.44 42.97
CA THR A 100 23.89 0.29 44.17
C THR A 100 23.47 1.63 44.79
N ASN A 101 23.97 2.76 44.28
CA ASN A 101 23.73 4.07 44.86
C ASN A 101 22.42 4.64 44.32
N LYS A 102 21.48 4.94 45.22
CA LYS A 102 20.22 5.61 44.89
C LYS A 102 20.45 7.11 44.75
N ILE A 103 19.95 7.65 43.65
CA ILE A 103 19.97 9.08 43.32
C ILE A 103 18.51 9.50 43.16
N THR A 104 18.15 10.65 43.74
CA THR A 104 16.80 11.21 43.64
C THR A 104 16.90 12.57 42.97
N THR A 105 16.13 12.79 41.92
CA THR A 105 16.03 14.10 41.26
C THR A 105 14.76 14.81 41.73
N THR A 106 14.82 16.14 41.81
CA THR A 106 13.63 16.95 42.10
C THR A 106 12.82 17.18 40.84
N GLU A 107 11.58 17.60 41.01
CA GLU A 107 10.76 18.10 39.93
C GLU A 107 11.39 19.37 39.32
N LYS A 108 11.15 19.58 38.03
CA LYS A 108 11.63 20.73 37.27
C LYS A 108 10.55 21.24 36.34
N ASP A 109 10.14 22.50 36.50
CA ASP A 109 9.19 23.16 35.60
C ASP A 109 9.79 24.44 35.03
N THR A 110 10.11 24.38 33.74
CA THR A 110 10.76 25.48 33.03
C THR A 110 9.82 26.65 32.73
N ASN A 111 8.50 26.43 32.81
CA ASN A 111 7.50 27.51 32.76
C ASN A 111 7.46 28.30 34.08
N ASN A 112 7.94 27.69 35.16
CA ASN A 112 7.88 28.27 36.51
C ASN A 112 9.27 28.68 37.04
N GLY A 113 10.22 28.94 36.14
CA GLY A 113 11.52 29.55 36.43
C GLY A 113 12.72 28.59 36.40
N ASP A 114 12.51 27.28 36.26
CA ASP A 114 13.63 26.37 35.97
C ASP A 114 14.15 26.55 34.54
N THR A 115 15.34 26.00 34.27
CA THR A 115 15.97 26.05 32.94
C THR A 115 16.56 24.70 32.58
N PHE A 116 16.84 24.51 31.30
CA PHE A 116 17.60 23.40 30.77
C PHE A 116 18.80 23.92 29.97
N THR A 117 19.82 23.07 29.80
CA THR A 117 20.94 23.37 28.91
C THR A 117 20.72 22.69 27.57
N ARG A 118 20.63 23.50 26.51
CA ARG A 118 20.51 23.03 25.14
C ARG A 118 21.88 22.86 24.52
N HIS A 119 22.08 21.77 23.78
CA HIS A 119 23.32 21.41 23.09
C HIS A 119 23.10 21.32 21.58
N TYR A 120 23.98 21.95 20.81
CA TYR A 120 23.93 22.05 19.35
C TYR A 120 25.30 22.41 18.76
N HIS A 121 25.45 22.40 17.45
CA HIS A 121 26.61 22.96 16.75
C HIS A 121 26.32 24.38 16.28
N ALA A 122 27.27 25.31 16.50
CA ALA A 122 27.15 26.70 16.07
C ALA A 122 28.07 27.05 14.89
N ALA A 123 29.24 26.39 14.81
CA ALA A 123 30.20 26.55 13.72
C ALA A 123 31.15 25.34 13.66
N GLY A 124 30.83 24.36 12.82
CA GLY A 124 31.60 23.13 12.67
C GLY A 124 31.25 22.06 13.73
N PRO A 125 32.02 20.97 13.82
CA PRO A 125 31.66 19.76 14.58
C PRO A 125 31.90 19.89 16.10
N VAL A 126 31.99 21.10 16.63
CA VAL A 126 32.21 21.37 18.06
C VAL A 126 30.87 21.64 18.74
N TRP A 127 30.61 20.90 19.82
CA TRP A 127 29.44 21.12 20.66
C TRP A 127 29.46 22.49 21.32
N THR A 128 28.34 23.19 21.18
CA THR A 128 28.02 24.47 21.81
C THR A 128 26.80 24.28 22.70
N SER A 129 26.75 25.01 23.82
CA SER A 129 25.65 24.91 24.77
C SER A 129 25.14 26.28 25.19
N ASP A 130 23.84 26.41 25.39
CA ASP A 130 23.21 27.59 26.00
C ASP A 130 22.13 27.20 27.01
N ILE A 131 21.77 28.13 27.88
CA ILE A 131 20.72 27.94 28.90
C ILE A 131 19.42 28.51 28.35
N LYS A 132 18.34 27.72 28.45
CA LYS A 132 17.02 28.04 27.91
C LYS A 132 15.93 27.61 28.88
N SER A 133 14.78 28.27 28.81
CA SER A 133 13.56 27.82 29.50
C SER A 133 12.53 27.22 28.54
N GLN A 134 12.64 27.48 27.24
CA GLN A 134 11.69 26.99 26.23
C GLN A 134 12.43 26.28 25.08
N ILE A 135 11.89 25.15 24.59
CA ILE A 135 12.52 24.35 23.50
C ILE A 135 12.74 25.17 22.22
N ALA A 136 11.80 26.07 21.91
CA ALA A 136 11.90 27.06 20.86
C ALA A 136 11.35 28.40 21.34
N GLU A 137 12.22 29.41 21.43
CA GLU A 137 11.88 30.76 21.91
C GLU A 137 11.41 31.67 20.75
N GLY A 138 10.10 31.84 20.58
CA GLY A 138 9.47 33.04 19.98
C GLY A 138 9.49 33.25 18.45
N GLY A 139 8.43 32.84 17.73
CA GLY A 139 8.07 33.36 16.39
C GLY A 139 8.80 32.73 15.19
N ALA A 140 8.47 33.20 13.97
CA ALA A 140 9.01 32.66 12.71
C ALA A 140 10.55 32.72 12.67
N GLY A 141 11.21 31.56 12.50
CA GLY A 141 12.67 31.45 12.41
C GLY A 141 13.40 30.89 13.64
N PHE A 142 12.67 30.47 14.68
CA PHE A 142 13.26 29.93 15.93
C PHE A 142 13.17 28.40 16.06
N TYR A 143 12.47 27.74 15.13
CA TYR A 143 12.40 26.29 15.03
C TYR A 143 13.62 25.81 14.24
N LYS A 144 14.55 25.14 14.93
CA LYS A 144 15.84 24.74 14.36
C LYS A 144 16.08 23.24 14.45
N TYR A 145 16.83 22.74 13.48
CA TYR A 145 17.55 21.47 13.60
C TYR A 145 19.06 21.73 13.50
N ASP A 146 19.86 20.77 13.94
CA ASP A 146 21.32 20.84 13.91
C ASP A 146 21.86 19.93 12.80
N ASP A 147 22.48 20.49 11.76
CA ASP A 147 23.04 19.70 10.66
C ASP A 147 24.36 18.98 11.00
N GLY A 148 24.83 19.11 12.25
CA GLY A 148 26.12 18.62 12.74
C GLY A 148 27.26 19.63 12.60
N THR A 149 26.97 20.82 12.07
CA THR A 149 27.91 21.94 11.96
C THR A 149 27.33 23.26 12.42
N GLN A 150 26.04 23.49 12.18
CA GLN A 150 25.33 24.69 12.58
C GLN A 150 23.82 24.44 12.72
N LEU A 151 23.13 25.35 13.42
CA LEU A 151 21.67 25.35 13.46
C LEU A 151 21.09 25.86 12.13
N GLN A 152 20.13 25.10 11.60
CA GLN A 152 19.38 25.41 10.39
C GLN A 152 17.92 25.64 10.71
N ASN A 153 17.24 26.47 9.90
CA ASN A 153 15.78 26.63 10.00
C ASN A 153 15.07 25.36 9.55
N LEU A 154 14.02 24.98 10.28
CA LEU A 154 13.05 24.01 9.79
C LEU A 154 12.26 24.62 8.63
N SER A 155 11.93 23.79 7.62
CA SER A 155 11.09 24.26 6.51
C SER A 155 9.62 24.31 6.93
N ASN A 156 8.82 25.07 6.19
CA ASN A 156 7.39 25.18 6.44
C ASN A 156 6.72 23.80 6.52
N ASN A 157 5.88 23.60 7.54
CA ASN A 157 5.18 22.33 7.83
C ASN A 157 6.12 21.12 8.06
N LYS A 158 7.32 21.35 8.61
CA LYS A 158 8.23 20.28 9.03
C LYS A 158 8.42 20.23 10.54
N TYR A 159 8.94 19.11 11.02
CA TYR A 159 9.05 18.80 12.43
C TYR A 159 10.51 18.75 12.87
N GLY A 160 10.80 19.44 13.97
CA GLY A 160 12.03 19.32 14.73
C GLY A 160 11.93 18.25 15.80
N VAL A 161 13.05 17.60 16.07
CA VAL A 161 13.19 16.61 17.13
C VAL A 161 14.13 17.13 18.20
N PHE A 162 13.75 16.98 19.46
CA PHE A 162 14.56 17.39 20.61
C PHE A 162 14.66 16.24 21.60
N TRP A 163 15.88 15.90 21.98
CA TRP A 163 16.16 14.78 22.87
C TRP A 163 16.43 15.30 24.28
N VAL A 164 15.57 14.95 25.22
CA VAL A 164 15.65 15.40 26.61
C VAL A 164 16.34 14.34 27.45
N PHE A 165 17.34 14.76 28.20
CA PHE A 165 18.12 13.96 29.12
C PHE A 165 18.01 14.54 30.52
N ILE A 166 17.97 13.66 31.51
CA ILE A 166 18.01 14.01 32.94
C ILE A 166 19.39 13.67 33.46
N ASP A 167 20.06 14.66 34.05
CA ASP A 167 21.34 14.48 34.73
C ASP A 167 21.14 13.94 36.16
N TYR A 168 22.20 13.41 36.78
CA TYR A 168 22.15 12.83 38.13
C TYR A 168 21.80 13.87 39.21
N ASP A 169 22.08 15.15 38.96
CA ASP A 169 21.71 16.26 39.85
C ASP A 169 20.28 16.77 39.62
N GLY A 170 19.57 16.21 38.63
CA GLY A 170 18.23 16.61 38.23
C GLY A 170 18.19 17.76 37.21
N HIS A 171 19.34 18.23 36.72
CA HIS A 171 19.40 19.20 35.64
C HIS A 171 18.92 18.58 34.31
N LEU A 172 18.28 19.39 33.48
CA LEU A 172 17.76 18.96 32.18
C LEU A 172 18.73 19.36 31.07
N HIS A 173 19.05 18.40 30.22
CA HIS A 173 19.81 18.62 29.00
C HIS A 173 18.95 18.35 27.78
N VAL A 174 19.03 19.21 26.78
CA VAL A 174 18.31 19.04 25.52
C VAL A 174 19.31 19.00 24.38
N VAL A 175 19.34 17.92 23.61
CA VAL A 175 20.15 17.84 22.39
C VAL A 175 19.24 18.06 21.19
N VAL A 176 19.60 19.01 20.32
CA VAL A 176 18.84 19.32 19.11
C VAL A 176 19.03 18.19 18.08
N GLY A 177 17.92 17.79 17.43
CA GLY A 177 17.89 16.73 16.43
C GLY A 177 18.52 17.13 15.09
N ARG A 178 18.81 16.14 14.26
CA ARG A 178 19.71 16.28 13.10
C ARG A 178 19.11 16.79 11.79
N GLY A 179 17.80 16.93 11.70
CA GLY A 179 17.16 17.05 10.40
C GLY A 179 15.81 17.74 10.42
N ASP A 180 15.37 18.01 9.20
CA ASP A 180 14.10 18.64 8.86
C ASP A 180 13.12 17.56 8.39
N TYR A 181 12.22 17.13 9.29
CA TYR A 181 11.48 15.87 9.10
C TYR A 181 10.00 16.08 8.73
N THR A 182 9.42 15.08 8.05
CA THR A 182 7.97 14.84 8.13
C THR A 182 7.62 14.25 9.50
N LEU A 183 6.34 14.22 9.89
CA LEU A 183 5.93 13.68 11.18
C LEU A 183 6.44 12.24 11.41
N LEU A 184 6.30 11.37 10.40
CA LEU A 184 6.80 10.00 10.45
C LEU A 184 8.34 9.95 10.59
N GLY A 185 9.06 10.78 9.81
CA GLY A 185 10.51 10.87 9.92
C GLY A 185 10.98 11.34 11.31
N ALA A 186 10.23 12.22 11.97
CA ALA A 186 10.52 12.67 13.33
C ALA A 186 10.29 11.55 14.37
N GLN A 187 9.26 10.72 14.15
CA GLN A 187 8.98 9.54 14.99
C GLN A 187 10.05 8.45 14.85
N GLU A 188 10.68 8.31 13.68
CA GLU A 188 11.77 7.36 13.44
C GLU A 188 13.17 7.93 13.66
N ALA A 189 13.29 9.24 13.90
CA ALA A 189 14.57 9.89 14.15
C ALA A 189 15.34 9.21 15.29
N LEU A 190 16.64 9.01 15.05
CA LEU A 190 17.58 8.39 15.99
C LEU A 190 18.29 9.44 16.84
N VAL A 191 18.73 9.03 18.03
CA VAL A 191 19.51 9.89 18.92
C VAL A 191 20.82 10.28 18.21
N PRO A 192 21.14 11.58 18.10
CA PRO A 192 22.39 12.03 17.50
C PRO A 192 23.60 11.66 18.36
N ALA A 193 24.82 11.86 17.85
CA ALA A 193 26.00 11.84 18.70
C ALA A 193 25.79 12.80 19.88
N LEU A 194 26.26 12.43 21.07
CA LEU A 194 26.05 13.19 22.29
C LEU A 194 27.35 13.88 22.71
N PRO A 195 27.29 15.09 23.29
CA PRO A 195 28.43 15.66 23.99
C PRO A 195 28.76 14.81 25.23
N ASN A 196 30.04 14.75 25.62
CA ASN A 196 30.52 13.89 26.71
C ASN A 196 29.74 14.08 28.02
N ILE A 197 29.39 15.33 28.36
CA ILE A 197 28.60 15.61 29.57
C ILE A 197 27.26 14.88 29.57
N VAL A 198 26.52 14.91 28.45
CA VAL A 198 25.22 14.25 28.33
C VAL A 198 25.39 12.72 28.24
N ASN A 199 26.45 12.26 27.59
CA ASN A 199 26.73 10.83 27.44
C ASN A 199 27.11 10.14 28.76
N ASP A 200 27.91 10.81 29.59
CA ASP A 200 28.54 10.20 30.75
C ASP A 200 27.72 10.43 32.04
N PHE A 201 27.01 11.54 32.14
CA PHE A 201 26.33 11.95 33.38
C PHE A 201 24.80 11.84 33.31
N SER A 202 24.22 11.83 32.12
CA SER A 202 22.76 11.90 31.96
C SER A 202 22.14 10.64 31.37
N LYS A 203 20.83 10.48 31.56
CA LYS A 203 20.02 9.43 30.93
C LYS A 203 18.97 10.03 30.00
N LEU A 204 18.77 9.41 28.84
CA LEU A 204 17.69 9.78 27.93
C LEU A 204 16.34 9.59 28.64
N ALA A 205 15.55 10.66 28.68
CA ALA A 205 14.25 10.69 29.34
C ALA A 205 13.10 10.73 28.34
N ALA A 206 13.20 11.56 27.29
CA ALA A 206 12.16 11.65 26.28
C ALA A 206 12.69 12.15 24.92
N LYS A 207 11.92 11.84 23.87
CA LYS A 207 11.98 12.52 22.58
C LYS A 207 10.77 13.44 22.45
N ILE A 208 11.02 14.69 22.12
CA ILE A 208 10.00 15.71 21.86
C ILE A 208 9.97 16.02 20.37
N ILE A 209 8.77 16.09 19.81
CA ILE A 209 8.52 16.47 18.41
C ILE A 209 7.72 17.76 18.38
N LEU A 210 8.19 18.74 17.61
CA LEU A 210 7.58 20.06 17.49
C LEU A 210 7.46 20.45 16.02
N LEU A 211 6.27 20.90 15.61
CA LEU A 211 6.03 21.45 14.27
C LEU A 211 6.64 22.85 14.14
N GLU A 212 7.11 23.21 12.95
CA GLU A 212 7.47 24.59 12.60
C GLU A 212 6.26 25.52 12.82
N ASP A 213 6.47 26.57 13.61
CA ASP A 213 5.43 27.45 14.15
C ASP A 213 4.40 26.82 15.11
N GLY A 214 4.65 25.59 15.56
CA GLY A 214 3.81 24.91 16.54
C GLY A 214 3.85 25.56 17.93
N THR A 215 2.67 25.73 18.54
CA THR A 215 2.52 26.32 19.88
C THR A 215 2.63 25.32 21.02
N ASN A 216 2.46 24.02 20.75
CA ASN A 216 2.55 22.92 21.71
C ASN A 216 3.37 21.75 21.13
N PHE A 217 3.83 20.84 21.99
CA PHE A 217 4.46 19.60 21.56
C PHE A 217 3.45 18.69 20.87
N ILE A 218 3.85 18.15 19.73
CA ILE A 218 3.02 17.21 18.96
C ILE A 218 3.10 15.82 19.57
N ALA A 219 4.29 15.45 20.08
CA ALA A 219 4.48 14.21 20.79
C ALA A 219 5.61 14.37 21.82
N VAL A 220 5.41 13.79 22.99
CA VAL A 220 6.44 13.54 24.00
C VAL A 220 6.53 12.03 24.19
N GLN A 221 7.53 11.42 23.59
CA GLN A 221 7.77 9.98 23.65
C GLN A 221 8.77 9.68 24.77
N GLY A 222 8.30 9.13 25.88
CA GLY A 222 9.16 8.73 26.99
C GLY A 222 10.11 7.59 26.60
N ALA A 223 11.39 7.71 26.90
CA ALA A 223 12.39 6.70 26.61
C ALA A 223 12.24 5.40 27.43
N TYR A 224 11.39 5.44 28.47
CA TYR A 224 11.20 4.36 29.44
C TYR A 224 10.10 3.36 29.05
N GLU A 225 9.17 3.77 28.19
CA GLU A 225 7.98 2.99 27.81
C GLU A 225 7.98 2.62 26.33
N THR A 226 9.16 2.51 25.71
CA THR A 226 9.26 1.91 24.38
C THR A 226 9.13 0.38 24.47
N LEU A 227 7.97 -0.09 24.93
CA LEU A 227 7.42 -1.30 24.36
C LEU A 227 7.25 -0.97 22.89
N PHE A 228 8.15 -1.49 22.03
CA PHE A 228 7.91 -1.43 20.60
C PHE A 228 6.49 -1.95 20.39
N PRO A 229 5.52 -1.14 19.94
CA PRO A 229 4.30 -1.74 19.45
C PRO A 229 4.77 -2.69 18.35
N MET A 230 4.56 -4.01 18.56
CA MET A 230 4.54 -4.94 17.45
C MET A 230 3.51 -4.34 16.50
N ASN A 231 4.03 -3.76 15.43
CA ASN A 231 3.35 -2.94 14.46
C ASN A 231 1.95 -3.54 14.19
N GLY A 232 0.94 -2.95 14.82
CA GLY A 232 -0.44 -3.38 14.68
C GLY A 232 -0.96 -2.85 13.37
N GLY A 233 -0.51 -3.44 12.26
CA GLY A 233 -0.83 -3.05 10.90
C GLY A 233 -0.38 -1.61 10.59
N ILE A 234 0.65 -1.46 9.75
CA ILE A 234 0.86 -0.20 9.05
C ILE A 234 -0.45 0.11 8.34
N ASN A 235 -1.12 1.20 8.72
CA ASN A 235 -2.16 1.73 7.86
C ASN A 235 -1.46 2.11 6.57
N HIS A 236 -1.78 1.44 5.46
CA HIS A 236 -1.06 1.62 4.19
C HIS A 236 -1.02 3.09 3.72
N ASN A 237 -1.89 3.93 4.27
CA ASN A 237 -1.96 5.38 4.08
C ASN A 237 -0.75 6.15 4.64
N ASP A 238 0.03 5.56 5.55
CA ASP A 238 1.21 6.21 6.16
C ASP A 238 2.49 6.01 5.32
N LEU A 239 2.42 5.23 4.24
CA LEU A 239 3.52 5.03 3.29
C LEU A 239 3.53 6.17 2.25
N GLY A 240 4.53 7.04 2.34
CA GLY A 240 4.70 8.17 1.40
C GLY A 240 4.79 7.71 -0.06
N GLY A 241 4.15 8.47 -0.96
CA GLY A 241 4.19 8.21 -2.42
C GLY A 241 3.06 7.34 -2.96
N ILE A 242 2.05 6.99 -2.15
CA ILE A 242 0.92 6.12 -2.53
C ILE A 242 -0.38 6.90 -2.80
N GLN A 243 -0.42 8.22 -2.61
CA GLN A 243 -1.62 9.01 -2.86
C GLN A 243 -1.85 9.21 -4.37
N GLY A 244 -2.54 8.26 -5.00
CA GLY A 244 -3.06 8.41 -6.34
C GLY A 244 -4.50 8.93 -6.29
N GLY A 245 -4.69 10.23 -6.12
CA GLY A 245 -6.03 10.82 -5.94
C GLY A 245 -6.04 12.19 -5.26
N ALA A 246 -7.23 12.66 -4.89
CA ALA A 246 -7.43 13.83 -4.04
C ALA A 246 -6.96 13.55 -2.60
N ALA A 247 -7.00 14.57 -1.73
CA ALA A 247 -6.86 14.34 -0.29
C ALA A 247 -7.97 13.37 0.16
N ASP A 248 -7.59 12.31 0.88
CA ASP A 248 -8.46 11.24 1.40
C ASP A 248 -8.89 10.12 0.42
N ASP A 249 -8.26 9.98 -0.76
CA ASP A 249 -8.50 8.83 -1.64
C ASP A 249 -7.59 7.64 -1.31
N TYR A 250 -8.18 6.43 -1.24
CA TYR A 250 -7.60 5.20 -0.68
C TYR A 250 -7.10 4.18 -1.73
N TYR A 251 -6.66 4.63 -2.90
CA TYR A 251 -6.31 3.73 -4.02
C TYR A 251 -4.85 3.83 -4.44
N HIS A 252 -4.21 2.66 -4.66
CA HIS A 252 -2.89 2.52 -5.30
C HIS A 252 -2.96 2.72 -6.83
N LEU A 253 -3.77 3.66 -7.31
CA LEU A 253 -4.01 3.94 -8.72
C LEU A 253 -3.79 5.42 -8.93
N THR A 254 -3.03 5.83 -9.95
CA THR A 254 -2.99 7.27 -10.30
C THR A 254 -4.40 7.79 -10.57
N SER A 255 -4.68 9.08 -10.41
CA SER A 255 -6.03 9.62 -10.65
C SER A 255 -6.58 9.28 -12.04
N ALA A 256 -5.71 9.16 -13.04
CA ALA A 256 -6.09 8.72 -14.38
C ALA A 256 -6.51 7.23 -14.43
N GLU A 257 -5.88 6.38 -13.63
CA GLU A 257 -6.20 4.95 -13.51
C GLU A 257 -7.43 4.72 -12.65
N GLU A 258 -7.62 5.46 -11.56
CA GLU A 258 -8.85 5.46 -10.75
C GLU A 258 -10.04 5.83 -11.62
N THR A 259 -9.95 6.96 -12.33
CA THR A 259 -11.04 7.43 -13.20
C THR A 259 -11.33 6.45 -14.34
N ALA A 260 -10.34 5.68 -14.81
CA ALA A 260 -10.57 4.61 -15.77
C ALA A 260 -11.20 3.36 -15.13
N ALA A 261 -10.90 3.08 -13.86
CA ALA A 261 -11.44 1.94 -13.12
C ALA A 261 -12.87 2.18 -12.60
N THR A 262 -13.31 3.44 -12.48
CA THR A 262 -14.63 3.78 -11.89
C THR A 262 -15.65 4.31 -12.90
N ARG A 263 -15.22 4.79 -14.08
CA ARG A 263 -16.13 5.35 -15.10
C ARG A 263 -16.45 4.36 -16.23
N ASP A 264 -17.64 4.50 -16.80
CA ASP A 264 -18.05 3.84 -18.04
C ASP A 264 -17.15 4.17 -19.25
N ALA A 265 -16.87 3.16 -20.06
CA ALA A 265 -16.17 3.27 -21.33
C ALA A 265 -17.05 3.91 -22.39
N THR A 266 -16.47 4.85 -23.14
CA THR A 266 -17.08 5.46 -24.33
C THR A 266 -16.13 5.35 -25.52
N ASN A 267 -16.60 5.65 -26.73
CA ASN A 267 -15.74 5.61 -27.93
C ASN A 267 -14.53 6.56 -27.86
N ALA A 268 -14.60 7.59 -27.02
CA ALA A 268 -13.54 8.58 -26.86
C ALA A 268 -12.71 8.38 -25.59
N VAL A 269 -13.15 7.55 -24.64
CA VAL A 269 -12.49 7.46 -23.34
C VAL A 269 -12.44 6.05 -22.77
N LYS A 270 -11.25 5.69 -22.26
CA LYS A 270 -10.98 4.44 -21.54
C LYS A 270 -11.79 4.39 -20.24
N GLY A 271 -12.40 3.24 -19.95
CA GLY A 271 -13.28 2.99 -18.80
C GLY A 271 -13.69 1.52 -18.69
N LEU A 272 -14.61 1.20 -17.77
CA LEU A 272 -15.28 -0.10 -17.67
C LEU A 272 -16.44 -0.21 -18.67
N ALA A 273 -16.62 -1.38 -19.30
CA ALA A 273 -17.83 -1.60 -20.09
C ALA A 273 -19.06 -1.64 -19.15
N THR A 274 -20.10 -0.87 -19.48
CA THR A 274 -21.38 -0.93 -18.77
C THR A 274 -21.96 -2.34 -18.84
N ALA A 275 -22.80 -2.72 -17.87
CA ALA A 275 -23.51 -4.01 -17.90
C ALA A 275 -24.28 -4.19 -19.23
N ALA A 276 -24.91 -3.13 -19.75
CA ALA A 276 -25.61 -3.18 -21.02
C ALA A 276 -24.69 -3.40 -22.23
N GLN A 277 -23.46 -2.85 -22.22
CA GLN A 277 -22.45 -3.12 -23.24
C GLN A 277 -21.91 -4.56 -23.13
N ILE A 278 -21.69 -5.06 -21.92
CA ILE A 278 -21.28 -6.43 -21.66
C ILE A 278 -22.34 -7.42 -22.16
N THR A 279 -23.62 -7.21 -21.85
CA THR A 279 -24.72 -8.05 -22.35
C THR A 279 -24.78 -8.08 -23.89
N LYS A 280 -24.47 -6.95 -24.55
CA LYS A 280 -24.37 -6.92 -26.03
C LYS A 280 -23.18 -7.72 -26.55
N LEU A 281 -22.07 -7.76 -25.82
CA LEU A 281 -20.87 -8.54 -26.17
C LEU A 281 -21.06 -10.04 -25.88
N GLU A 282 -21.77 -10.41 -24.80
CA GLU A 282 -22.07 -11.80 -24.44
C GLU A 282 -22.95 -12.53 -25.47
N GLY A 283 -23.79 -11.80 -26.21
CA GLY A 283 -24.59 -12.36 -27.30
C GLY A 283 -23.82 -12.62 -28.60
N ILE A 284 -22.56 -12.22 -28.68
CA ILE A 284 -21.73 -12.36 -29.87
C ILE A 284 -20.96 -13.69 -29.78
N ALA A 285 -21.27 -14.62 -30.69
CA ALA A 285 -20.55 -15.90 -30.75
C ALA A 285 -19.04 -15.67 -30.97
N THR A 286 -18.21 -16.51 -30.33
CA THR A 286 -16.75 -16.46 -30.48
C THR A 286 -16.37 -16.52 -31.96
N GLY A 287 -15.66 -15.50 -32.46
CA GLY A 287 -15.24 -15.40 -33.86
C GLY A 287 -16.20 -14.68 -34.81
N ALA A 288 -17.30 -14.11 -34.31
CA ALA A 288 -18.16 -13.22 -35.09
C ALA A 288 -17.42 -11.91 -35.41
N ASN A 289 -16.69 -11.93 -36.51
CA ASN A 289 -15.94 -10.82 -37.07
C ASN A 289 -16.64 -10.35 -38.36
N VAL A 290 -17.02 -9.07 -38.46
CA VAL A 290 -17.62 -8.47 -39.68
C VAL A 290 -16.57 -8.05 -40.73
N THR A 291 -15.29 -8.36 -40.51
CA THR A 291 -14.27 -8.16 -41.53
C THR A 291 -14.14 -9.42 -42.38
N GLY A 292 -14.16 -9.24 -43.71
CA GLY A 292 -13.65 -10.14 -44.77
C GLY A 292 -14.24 -11.54 -44.88
N ASP A 293 -14.24 -12.29 -43.79
CA ASP A 293 -14.51 -13.72 -43.72
C ASP A 293 -15.97 -14.03 -43.33
N ASN A 294 -16.67 -13.10 -42.64
CA ASN A 294 -18.15 -13.14 -42.46
C ASN A 294 -18.87 -11.83 -42.91
N PRO A 295 -18.84 -11.45 -44.21
CA PRO A 295 -19.90 -10.62 -44.80
C PRO A 295 -21.28 -11.25 -44.54
N PRO A 296 -22.41 -10.59 -44.88
CA PRO A 296 -23.74 -11.24 -44.89
C PRO A 296 -23.81 -12.36 -45.95
N GLN A 297 -23.00 -13.40 -45.78
CA GLN A 297 -22.76 -14.51 -46.69
C GLN A 297 -23.72 -15.64 -46.35
N ALA A 298 -24.96 -15.48 -46.80
CA ALA A 298 -25.82 -16.57 -47.28
C ALA A 298 -27.22 -16.08 -47.71
N HIS A 299 -27.52 -14.77 -47.73
CA HIS A 299 -28.88 -14.35 -48.12
C HIS A 299 -29.12 -14.41 -49.64
N LYS A 300 -28.07 -14.36 -50.47
CA LYS A 300 -28.25 -14.52 -51.93
C LYS A 300 -28.80 -15.91 -52.26
N THR A 301 -28.26 -16.96 -51.63
CA THR A 301 -28.65 -18.36 -51.88
C THR A 301 -30.05 -18.67 -51.33
N SER A 302 -30.57 -17.92 -50.34
CA SER A 302 -31.98 -18.06 -49.93
C SER A 302 -32.96 -17.59 -51.00
N HIS A 303 -32.50 -16.72 -51.91
CA HIS A 303 -33.26 -16.19 -53.05
C HIS A 303 -32.88 -16.86 -54.40
N GLU A 304 -32.29 -18.06 -54.39
CA GLU A 304 -32.06 -18.85 -55.61
C GLU A 304 -33.11 -19.97 -55.77
N SER A 305 -33.24 -20.53 -56.97
CA SER A 305 -34.15 -21.67 -57.22
C SER A 305 -33.74 -22.87 -56.35
N GLY A 306 -34.61 -23.30 -55.43
CA GLY A 306 -34.31 -24.32 -54.41
C GLY A 306 -33.82 -23.78 -53.07
N GLY A 307 -33.72 -22.45 -52.92
CA GLY A 307 -33.51 -21.76 -51.64
C GLY A 307 -34.72 -21.88 -50.69
N GLY A 308 -34.53 -21.46 -49.44
CA GLY A 308 -35.55 -21.57 -48.39
C GLY A 308 -36.76 -20.66 -48.60
N ASP A 309 -36.62 -19.62 -49.42
CA ASP A 309 -37.69 -18.65 -49.66
C ASP A 309 -38.46 -19.03 -50.94
N ALA A 310 -39.78 -19.14 -50.85
CA ALA A 310 -40.61 -19.28 -52.03
C ALA A 310 -40.64 -17.94 -52.79
N ILE A 311 -39.94 -17.86 -53.94
CA ILE A 311 -39.98 -16.67 -54.80
C ILE A 311 -41.17 -16.79 -55.74
N LYS A 312 -42.28 -16.17 -55.36
CA LYS A 312 -43.48 -16.04 -56.18
C LYS A 312 -43.28 -14.89 -57.18
N LEU A 313 -43.25 -15.22 -58.47
CA LEU A 313 -43.03 -14.24 -59.53
C LEU A 313 -44.17 -13.21 -59.63
N ASP A 314 -45.38 -13.59 -59.21
CA ASP A 314 -46.58 -12.76 -59.18
C ASP A 314 -46.67 -11.81 -57.96
N ASP A 315 -45.90 -12.07 -56.90
CA ASP A 315 -45.78 -11.20 -55.72
C ASP A 315 -44.64 -10.17 -55.87
N LEU A 316 -43.88 -10.20 -56.97
CA LEU A 316 -42.91 -9.16 -57.30
C LEU A 316 -43.64 -7.89 -57.77
N ALA A 317 -42.98 -6.74 -57.63
CA ALA A 317 -43.53 -5.45 -58.05
C ALA A 317 -44.02 -5.48 -59.51
N ALA A 318 -45.00 -4.63 -59.84
CA ALA A 318 -45.58 -4.55 -61.18
C ALA A 318 -44.46 -4.53 -62.25
N PRO A 319 -44.49 -5.46 -63.23
CA PRO A 319 -43.49 -5.50 -64.29
C PRO A 319 -43.42 -4.16 -65.02
N ASP A 320 -42.21 -3.71 -65.34
CA ASP A 320 -41.98 -2.54 -66.17
C ASP A 320 -42.06 -2.89 -67.67
N ASP A 321 -41.88 -1.89 -68.55
CA ASP A 321 -42.10 -2.02 -70.00
C ASP A 321 -40.80 -2.28 -70.77
N ASN A 322 -39.78 -2.85 -70.12
CA ASN A 322 -38.50 -3.20 -70.75
C ASN A 322 -38.57 -4.59 -71.40
N VAL A 323 -37.61 -4.90 -72.29
CA VAL A 323 -37.59 -6.16 -73.09
C VAL A 323 -36.49 -7.11 -72.62
N ASP A 324 -35.89 -6.86 -71.45
CA ASP A 324 -34.62 -7.50 -71.06
C ASP A 324 -34.76 -9.01 -70.75
N LEU A 325 -35.98 -9.46 -70.44
CA LEU A 325 -36.30 -10.84 -70.07
C LEU A 325 -37.30 -11.52 -71.00
N ASP A 326 -37.64 -10.90 -72.15
CA ASP A 326 -38.47 -11.54 -73.16
C ASP A 326 -37.80 -12.80 -73.71
N PHE A 327 -38.60 -13.85 -73.98
CA PHE A 327 -38.03 -15.03 -74.63
C PHE A 327 -37.55 -14.68 -76.05
N SER A 328 -36.53 -15.39 -76.50
CA SER A 328 -35.98 -15.27 -77.85
C SER A 328 -35.66 -16.65 -78.40
N ILE A 329 -35.20 -16.69 -79.65
CA ILE A 329 -34.67 -17.92 -80.25
C ILE A 329 -33.44 -18.51 -79.52
N THR A 330 -32.81 -17.75 -78.62
CA THR A 330 -31.59 -18.16 -77.89
C THR A 330 -31.79 -18.40 -76.40
N LYS A 331 -32.90 -17.92 -75.81
CA LYS A 331 -33.16 -18.00 -74.37
C LYS A 331 -34.65 -18.15 -74.08
N HIS A 332 -34.98 -19.03 -73.14
CA HIS A 332 -36.29 -19.02 -72.51
C HIS A 332 -36.45 -17.73 -71.69
N GLY A 333 -37.64 -17.15 -71.69
CA GLY A 333 -37.93 -15.86 -71.06
C GLY A 333 -39.42 -15.68 -70.85
N LEU A 334 -39.81 -14.49 -70.42
CA LEU A 334 -41.21 -14.09 -70.26
C LEU A 334 -41.85 -13.82 -71.62
N THR A 335 -43.17 -13.87 -71.66
CA THR A 335 -43.94 -13.54 -72.87
C THR A 335 -43.82 -12.04 -73.16
N PRO A 336 -43.42 -11.64 -74.39
CA PRO A 336 -43.37 -10.24 -74.79
C PRO A 336 -44.70 -9.54 -74.62
N LYS A 337 -44.65 -8.23 -74.36
CA LYS A 337 -45.85 -7.42 -74.19
C LYS A 337 -46.82 -7.57 -75.37
N GLY A 338 -48.09 -7.81 -75.06
CA GLY A 338 -49.15 -7.99 -76.04
C GLY A 338 -49.49 -6.70 -76.81
N THR A 339 -49.96 -6.85 -78.05
CA THR A 339 -50.34 -5.72 -78.94
C THR A 339 -51.86 -5.51 -79.05
N ASN A 340 -52.59 -5.82 -77.98
CA ASN A 340 -54.03 -5.65 -77.78
C ASN A 340 -55.01 -6.56 -78.58
N VAL A 341 -54.99 -6.73 -79.91
CA VAL A 341 -55.91 -7.72 -80.57
C VAL A 341 -55.43 -8.24 -81.93
N GLY A 342 -55.65 -9.54 -82.20
CA GLY A 342 -55.66 -10.13 -83.56
C GLY A 342 -54.33 -10.65 -84.10
N LYS A 343 -53.27 -10.55 -83.31
CA LYS A 343 -51.94 -11.09 -83.64
C LYS A 343 -51.68 -12.41 -82.92
N PHE A 344 -50.83 -13.25 -83.49
CA PHE A 344 -50.30 -14.44 -82.82
C PHE A 344 -48.82 -14.23 -82.51
N LEU A 345 -48.37 -14.78 -81.39
CA LEU A 345 -46.96 -14.76 -81.01
C LEU A 345 -46.22 -15.81 -81.83
N LYS A 346 -45.13 -15.40 -82.47
CA LYS A 346 -44.22 -16.31 -83.18
C LYS A 346 -43.17 -16.86 -82.22
N ASP A 347 -42.55 -17.97 -82.63
CA ASP A 347 -41.42 -18.60 -81.94
C ASP A 347 -40.15 -17.72 -81.92
N ASP A 348 -40.08 -16.71 -82.79
CA ASP A 348 -39.02 -15.70 -82.78
C ASP A 348 -39.23 -14.56 -81.76
N GLY A 349 -40.33 -14.58 -81.00
CA GLY A 349 -40.68 -13.53 -80.03
C GLY A 349 -41.42 -12.34 -80.63
N SER A 350 -41.63 -12.28 -81.95
CA SER A 350 -42.40 -11.22 -82.60
C SER A 350 -43.89 -11.54 -82.72
N TRP A 351 -44.72 -10.50 -82.79
CA TRP A 351 -46.16 -10.65 -83.02
C TRP A 351 -46.51 -10.61 -84.52
N GLY A 352 -47.07 -11.70 -85.06
CA GLY A 352 -47.49 -11.85 -86.46
C GLY A 352 -48.99 -11.62 -86.70
N VAL A 353 -49.37 -11.31 -87.95
CA VAL A 353 -50.78 -11.16 -88.38
C VAL A 353 -51.20 -12.39 -89.20
N PRO A 354 -52.39 -12.98 -88.99
CA PRO A 354 -52.89 -14.08 -89.81
C PRO A 354 -53.07 -13.68 -91.29
N ALA A 355 -52.69 -14.54 -92.24
CA ALA A 355 -52.91 -14.29 -93.67
C ALA A 355 -54.40 -14.41 -94.04
N GLY A 356 -54.96 -13.40 -94.72
CA GLY A 356 -56.41 -13.19 -94.91
C GLY A 356 -57.10 -14.13 -95.92
N GLY A 357 -58.36 -14.48 -95.62
CA GLY A 357 -59.20 -15.44 -96.35
C GLY A 357 -59.87 -14.92 -97.64
N ASP A 358 -59.11 -14.33 -98.56
CA ASP A 358 -59.54 -14.18 -99.97
C ASP A 358 -59.39 -15.50 -100.77
N ALA A 359 -58.86 -16.54 -100.11
CA ALA A 359 -58.71 -17.88 -100.68
C ALA A 359 -60.05 -18.66 -100.88
N VAL A 360 -61.19 -18.17 -100.37
CA VAL A 360 -62.47 -18.93 -100.35
C VAL A 360 -63.53 -18.45 -101.37
N LYS A 361 -63.37 -17.33 -102.10
CA LYS A 361 -64.38 -16.87 -103.10
C LYS A 361 -63.92 -16.75 -104.56
N LYS A 362 -62.92 -17.57 -104.91
CA LYS A 362 -62.59 -17.98 -106.29
C LYS A 362 -63.67 -18.85 -106.97
N THR A 363 -64.87 -19.01 -106.39
CA THR A 363 -65.87 -20.02 -106.82
C THR A 363 -67.13 -19.42 -107.48
N ILE A 364 -67.41 -18.11 -107.41
CA ILE A 364 -68.68 -17.53 -107.97
C ILE A 364 -68.49 -16.62 -109.21
N GLU A 365 -67.26 -16.30 -109.64
CA GLU A 365 -67.02 -15.73 -110.99
C GLU A 365 -67.51 -16.64 -112.15
N GLY A 366 -67.95 -17.88 -111.90
CA GLY A 366 -68.33 -18.85 -112.96
C GLY A 366 -69.82 -19.00 -113.31
N ARG A 367 -70.77 -18.31 -112.65
CA ARG A 367 -72.22 -18.49 -112.89
C ARG A 367 -72.95 -17.24 -113.42
N ILE A 368 -72.71 -16.91 -114.70
CA ILE A 368 -73.71 -16.30 -115.61
C ILE A 368 -73.76 -14.74 -115.50
N GLN A 369 -73.39 -13.87 -116.45
CA GLN A 369 -73.04 -13.94 -117.88
C GLN A 369 -73.76 -15.03 -118.69
N ALA A 370 -75.07 -14.87 -118.94
CA ALA A 370 -75.84 -15.35 -120.11
C ALA A 370 -77.30 -14.87 -119.99
#